data_AF-A0A821R9H6-F1
#
_entry.id   AF-A0A821R9H6-F1
#
_cell.length_a   1.000
_cell.length_b   1.000
_cell.length_c   1.000
_cell.angle_alpha   90.00
_cell.angle_beta   90.00
_cell.angle_gamma   90.00
#
_symmetry.space_group_name_H-M   'P 1'
#
loop_
_entity.id
_entity.type
_entity.pdbx_description
1 polymer ?
#
loop_
_entity_poly.entity_id
_entity_poly.type
_entity_poly.pdbx_seq_one_letter_code
_entity_poly.pdbx_strand_id
1 'polypeptide(L)'
;ETIHQVKFWATRPGIRCLIIFESKDLQSKNYIKTYLSNEGISCKIQTSNITRYEERYLELIQQAWYSLDTSSYADMKTIEWFAFGDDDTVWFLNNLLQTLQQYKASESIYLGNISDKLGAVQYHGTYYAYGGGGFLLSRTLALRAAQY
;
A
#
# COMPACT_ATOMS: atom_id res chain seq x y z
N GLU A 1 0.03 -7.68 -16.56
CA GLU A 1 1.33 -7.18 -17.08
C GLU A 1 1.91 -6.05 -16.22
N THR A 2 1.07 -5.29 -15.51
CA THR A 2 1.46 -4.11 -14.70
C THR A 2 2.22 -4.44 -13.42
N ILE A 3 1.91 -5.56 -12.76
CA ILE A 3 2.57 -6.02 -11.51
C ILE A 3 4.10 -6.05 -11.53
N HIS A 4 4.72 -6.10 -12.71
CA HIS A 4 6.18 -6.09 -12.88
C HIS A 4 6.84 -4.81 -12.33
N GLN A 5 6.08 -3.74 -12.13
CA GLN A 5 6.57 -2.49 -11.55
C GLN A 5 6.97 -2.64 -10.07
N VAL A 6 6.38 -3.60 -9.35
CA VAL A 6 6.64 -3.84 -7.92
C VAL A 6 8.12 -4.12 -7.64
N LYS A 7 8.85 -4.75 -8.57
CA LYS A 7 10.27 -5.08 -8.40
C LYS A 7 11.16 -3.88 -8.17
N PHE A 8 10.76 -2.69 -8.65
CA PHE A 8 11.56 -1.46 -8.52
C PHE A 8 11.67 -0.96 -7.09
N TRP A 9 10.72 -1.32 -6.23
CA TRP A 9 10.69 -0.86 -4.84
C TRP A 9 10.63 -2.01 -3.82
N ALA A 10 9.96 -3.13 -4.12
CA ALA A 10 9.76 -4.23 -3.17
C ALA A 10 11.04 -5.05 -2.89
N THR A 11 12.06 -4.94 -3.74
CA THR A 11 13.36 -5.61 -3.55
C THR A 11 14.29 -4.83 -2.62
N ARG A 12 13.93 -3.61 -2.22
CA ARG A 12 14.79 -2.78 -1.37
C ARG A 12 14.80 -3.28 0.08
N PRO A 13 15.98 -3.38 0.71
CA PRO A 13 16.06 -3.69 2.14
C PRO A 13 15.24 -2.71 2.99
N GLY A 14 14.52 -3.24 3.97
CA GLY A 14 13.67 -2.46 4.87
C GLY A 14 12.23 -2.22 4.38
N ILE A 15 11.92 -2.56 3.13
CA ILE A 15 10.54 -2.55 2.64
C ILE A 15 9.81 -3.81 3.07
N ARG A 16 8.67 -3.64 3.76
CA ARG A 16 7.71 -4.72 4.03
C ARG A 16 6.53 -4.56 3.07
N CYS A 17 6.25 -5.60 2.30
CA CYS A 17 5.28 -5.54 1.21
C CYS A 17 4.10 -6.47 1.47
N LEU A 18 2.90 -5.97 1.20
CA LEU A 18 1.64 -6.72 1.21
C LEU A 18 0.91 -6.49 -0.11
N ILE A 19 0.39 -7.57 -0.69
CA ILE A 19 -0.47 -7.52 -1.88
C ILE A 19 -1.78 -8.25 -1.56
N ILE A 20 -2.90 -7.59 -1.84
CA ILE A 20 -4.25 -8.14 -1.60
C ILE A 20 -4.97 -8.35 -2.92
N PHE A 21 -5.56 -9.54 -3.07
CA PHE A 21 -6.38 -9.91 -4.22
C PHE A 21 -7.83 -10.10 -3.83
N GLU A 22 -8.75 -10.00 -4.79
CA GLU A 22 -10.08 -10.55 -4.58
C GLU A 22 -9.98 -12.09 -4.45
N SER A 23 -10.71 -12.67 -3.50
CA SER A 23 -10.64 -14.11 -3.18
C SER A 23 -11.01 -15.03 -4.35
N LYS A 24 -11.80 -14.53 -5.29
CA LYS A 24 -12.20 -15.25 -6.50
C LYS A 24 -11.15 -15.23 -7.60
N ASP A 25 -10.19 -14.30 -7.56
CA ASP A 25 -9.16 -14.17 -8.59
C ASP A 25 -7.93 -15.07 -8.28
N LEU A 26 -8.17 -16.39 -8.35
CA LEU A 26 -7.14 -17.39 -8.11
C LEU A 26 -6.07 -17.42 -9.23
N GLN A 27 -6.45 -17.06 -10.45
CA GLN A 27 -5.55 -17.08 -11.59
C GLN A 27 -4.47 -16.01 -11.44
N SER A 28 -4.84 -14.75 -11.18
CA SER A 28 -3.88 -13.67 -10.95
C SER A 28 -3.01 -13.95 -9.72
N LYS A 29 -3.61 -14.50 -8.65
CA LYS A 29 -2.87 -14.89 -7.43
C LYS A 29 -1.75 -15.89 -7.73
N ASN A 30 -2.03 -16.96 -8.48
CA ASN A 30 -1.04 -17.98 -8.80
C ASN A 30 0.06 -17.46 -9.71
N TYR A 31 -0.31 -16.66 -10.71
CA TYR A 31 0.64 -15.97 -11.58
C TYR A 31 1.58 -15.05 -10.78
N ILE A 32 1.02 -14.19 -9.92
CA ILE A 32 1.81 -13.22 -9.14
C ILE A 32 2.67 -13.92 -8.10
N LYS A 33 2.18 -14.96 -7.44
CA LYS A 33 3.00 -15.77 -6.52
C LYS A 33 4.23 -16.35 -7.22
N THR A 34 4.05 -16.86 -8.44
CA THR A 34 5.14 -17.40 -9.25
C THR A 34 6.12 -16.30 -9.66
N TYR A 35 5.61 -15.16 -10.15
CA TYR A 35 6.40 -14.00 -10.53
C TYR A 35 7.26 -13.48 -9.37
N LEU A 36 6.66 -13.23 -8.20
CA LEU A 36 7.38 -12.74 -7.02
C LEU A 36 8.47 -13.71 -6.57
N SER A 37 8.20 -15.01 -6.62
CA SER A 37 9.20 -16.04 -6.28
C SER A 37 10.39 -16.02 -7.25
N ASN A 38 10.14 -15.85 -8.55
CA ASN A 38 11.19 -15.82 -9.58
C ASN A 38 12.07 -14.57 -9.46
N GLU A 39 11.49 -13.44 -9.08
CA GLU A 39 12.22 -12.17 -8.89
C GLU A 39 12.85 -12.04 -7.49
N GLY A 40 12.67 -13.03 -6.60
CA GLY A 40 13.17 -12.98 -5.22
C GLY A 40 12.51 -11.92 -4.34
N ILE A 41 11.24 -11.58 -4.62
CA ILE A 41 10.47 -10.55 -3.90
C ILE A 41 9.68 -11.18 -2.75
N SER A 42 9.92 -10.74 -1.52
CA SER A 42 9.30 -11.28 -0.30
C SER A 42 8.02 -10.54 0.12
N CYS A 43 7.08 -10.32 -0.80
CA CYS A 43 5.77 -9.73 -0.47
C CYS A 43 4.84 -10.76 0.17
N LYS A 44 4.14 -10.38 1.23
CA LYS A 44 3.01 -11.15 1.78
C LYS A 44 1.83 -11.06 0.81
N ILE A 45 1.18 -12.19 0.55
CA ILE A 45 -0.03 -12.23 -0.30
C ILE A 45 -1.23 -12.56 0.58
N GLN A 46 -2.27 -11.74 0.48
CA GLN A 46 -3.56 -11.96 1.12
C GLN A 46 -4.71 -11.90 0.10
N THR A 47 -5.89 -12.31 0.53
CA THR A 47 -7.12 -12.26 -0.26
C THR A 47 -8.22 -11.58 0.55
N SER A 48 -9.05 -10.79 -0.12
CA SER A 48 -10.23 -10.14 0.42
C SER A 48 -11.49 -10.64 -0.28
N ASN A 49 -12.59 -10.76 0.46
CA ASN A 49 -13.90 -11.08 -0.09
C ASN A 49 -14.65 -9.84 -0.59
N ILE A 50 -14.11 -8.64 -0.36
CA ILE A 50 -14.68 -7.40 -0.84
C ILE A 50 -14.48 -7.34 -2.36
N THR A 51 -15.59 -7.22 -3.10
CA THR A 51 -15.58 -7.16 -4.57
C THR A 51 -15.35 -5.74 -5.08
N ARG A 52 -15.96 -4.74 -4.42
CA ARG A 52 -15.79 -3.32 -4.76
C ARG A 52 -14.36 -2.89 -4.50
N TYR A 53 -13.72 -2.36 -5.53
CA TYR A 53 -12.30 -2.00 -5.48
C TYR A 53 -12.03 -0.95 -4.40
N GLU A 54 -12.87 0.08 -4.29
CA GLU A 54 -12.68 1.21 -3.38
C GLU A 54 -12.75 0.77 -1.91
N GLU A 55 -13.69 -0.12 -1.59
CA GLU A 55 -13.83 -0.68 -0.24
C GLU A 55 -12.63 -1.56 0.11
N ARG A 56 -12.14 -2.36 -0.84
CA ARG A 56 -10.94 -3.18 -0.66
C ARG A 56 -9.67 -2.33 -0.56
N TYR A 57 -9.61 -1.20 -1.27
CA TYR A 57 -8.48 -0.27 -1.22
C TYR A 57 -8.37 0.38 0.16
N LEU A 58 -9.50 0.70 0.81
CA LEU A 58 -9.53 1.16 2.20
C LEU A 58 -9.21 0.03 3.19
N GLU A 59 -9.64 -1.21 2.93
CA GLU A 59 -9.29 -2.39 3.74
C GLU A 59 -7.77 -2.61 3.82
N LEU A 60 -7.01 -2.19 2.78
CA LEU A 60 -5.54 -2.25 2.78
C LEU A 60 -4.95 -1.63 4.04
N ILE A 61 -5.55 -0.58 4.60
CA ILE A 61 -5.02 0.10 5.78
C ILE A 61 -5.02 -0.83 6.99
N GLN A 62 -6.17 -1.47 7.27
CA GLN A 62 -6.29 -2.44 8.35
C GLN A 62 -5.37 -3.65 8.10
N GLN A 63 -5.39 -4.19 6.88
CA GLN A 63 -4.60 -5.37 6.54
C GLN A 63 -3.10 -5.07 6.61
N ALA A 64 -2.62 -3.92 6.13
CA ALA A 64 -1.22 -3.53 6.25
C ALA A 64 -0.80 -3.37 7.71
N TRP A 65 -1.67 -2.80 8.55
CA TRP A 65 -1.42 -2.64 9.98
C TRP A 65 -1.27 -3.98 10.71
N TYR A 66 -2.20 -4.92 10.51
CA TYR A 66 -2.21 -6.20 11.23
C TYR A 66 -1.36 -7.31 10.58
N SER A 67 -1.12 -7.25 9.27
CA SER A 67 -0.51 -8.36 8.54
C SER A 67 1.00 -8.28 8.38
N LEU A 68 1.61 -7.10 8.53
CA LEU A 68 3.07 -6.90 8.40
C LEU A 68 3.86 -7.32 9.65
N ASP A 69 3.29 -8.29 10.39
CA ASP A 69 3.84 -9.03 11.54
C ASP A 69 4.81 -8.21 12.37
N THR A 70 4.24 -7.22 13.04
CA THR A 70 4.85 -6.55 14.17
C THR A 70 4.68 -7.45 15.39
N SER A 71 5.47 -8.52 15.42
CA SER A 71 5.45 -9.55 16.46
C SER A 71 5.76 -8.99 17.87
N SER A 72 6.24 -7.75 17.96
CA SER A 72 6.29 -6.95 19.18
C SER A 72 5.84 -5.50 18.98
N TYR A 73 5.36 -4.86 20.05
CA TYR A 73 5.13 -3.40 20.11
C TYR A 73 6.41 -2.59 19.79
N ALA A 74 7.60 -3.18 19.95
CA ALA A 74 8.86 -2.58 19.56
C ALA A 74 9.06 -2.56 18.04
N ASP A 75 8.66 -3.61 17.32
CA ASP A 75 8.68 -3.65 15.86
C ASP A 75 7.67 -2.69 15.24
N MET A 76 6.55 -2.41 15.92
CA MET A 76 5.60 -1.37 15.49
C MET A 76 6.20 0.04 15.50
N LYS A 77 7.19 0.31 16.37
CA LYS A 77 7.91 1.59 16.36
C LYS A 77 8.87 1.72 15.18
N THR A 78 9.18 0.64 14.46
CA THR A 78 10.13 0.67 13.33
C THR A 78 9.50 1.09 12.01
N ILE A 79 8.19 0.89 11.83
CA ILE A 79 7.50 1.34 10.62
C ILE A 79 7.04 2.78 10.83
N GLU A 80 7.53 3.70 10.01
CA GLU A 80 7.18 5.13 10.11
C GLU A 80 6.08 5.53 9.12
N TRP A 81 6.06 4.87 7.96
CA TRP A 81 5.19 5.22 6.85
C TRP A 81 4.60 3.98 6.19
N PHE A 82 3.33 4.08 5.82
CA PHE A 82 2.60 3.09 5.05
C PHE A 82 2.28 3.70 3.70
N ALA A 83 2.66 3.04 2.61
CA ALA A 83 2.38 3.47 1.26
C ALA A 83 1.39 2.48 0.60
N PHE A 84 0.37 3.02 -0.04
CA PHE A 84 -0.73 2.30 -0.66
C PHE A 84 -0.77 2.69 -2.12
N GLY A 85 -0.83 1.70 -3.01
CA GLY A 85 -0.77 1.90 -4.45
C GLY A 85 -1.36 0.70 -5.18
N ASP A 86 -1.51 0.87 -6.49
CA ASP A 86 -1.97 -0.14 -7.42
C ASP A 86 -0.81 -1.03 -7.90
N ASP A 87 -1.14 -2.01 -8.75
CA ASP A 87 -0.15 -2.94 -9.30
C ASP A 87 0.78 -2.29 -10.34
N ASP A 88 0.44 -1.09 -10.84
CA ASP A 88 1.27 -0.27 -11.72
C ASP A 88 1.94 0.93 -11.02
N THR A 89 1.80 1.07 -9.69
CA THR A 89 2.42 2.17 -8.95
C THR A 89 3.94 1.97 -8.77
N VAL A 90 4.72 2.99 -9.14
CA VAL A 90 6.18 3.03 -8.97
C VAL A 90 6.56 4.09 -7.94
N TRP A 91 7.26 3.66 -6.87
CA TRP A 91 7.82 4.56 -5.87
C TRP A 91 9.28 4.89 -6.17
N PHE A 92 9.59 6.16 -6.40
CA PHE A 92 10.97 6.65 -6.44
C PHE A 92 11.51 6.77 -5.01
N LEU A 93 11.88 5.63 -4.42
CA LEU A 93 12.13 5.52 -2.97
C LEU A 93 13.14 6.52 -2.41
N ASN A 94 14.21 6.87 -3.14
CA ASN A 94 15.17 7.86 -2.66
C ASN A 94 14.52 9.25 -2.48
N ASN A 95 13.79 9.72 -3.49
CA ASN A 95 13.07 10.99 -3.47
C ASN A 95 11.95 10.97 -2.42
N LEU A 96 11.24 9.84 -2.34
CA LEU A 96 10.18 9.65 -1.37
C LEU A 96 10.72 9.74 0.05
N LEU A 97 11.74 8.95 0.40
CA LEU A 97 12.34 8.94 1.74
C LEU A 97 12.92 10.32 2.10
N GLN A 98 13.58 11.00 1.16
CA GLN A 98 14.07 12.37 1.40
C GLN A 98 12.92 13.36 1.68
N THR A 99 11.79 13.20 1.02
CA THR A 99 10.59 14.02 1.27
C THR A 99 9.99 13.69 2.64
N LEU A 100 9.86 12.41 2.97
CA LEU A 100 9.27 11.95 4.22
C LEU A 100 10.10 12.35 5.46
N GLN A 101 11.41 12.55 5.33
CA GLN A 101 12.28 13.08 6.40
C GLN A 101 11.88 14.48 6.88
N GLN A 102 11.12 15.24 6.08
CA GLN A 102 10.63 16.57 6.45
C GLN A 102 9.44 16.51 7.43
N TYR A 103 8.88 15.32 7.64
CA TYR A 103 7.68 15.08 8.41
C TYR A 103 7.93 14.13 9.57
N LYS A 104 7.21 14.33 10.69
CA LYS A 104 7.28 13.41 11.84
C LYS A 104 6.19 12.36 11.71
N ALA A 105 6.57 11.09 11.60
CA ALA A 105 5.63 9.96 11.56
C ALA A 105 4.74 9.80 12.82
N SER A 106 5.07 10.50 13.91
CA SER A 106 4.24 10.60 15.12
C SER A 106 3.02 11.52 14.95
N GLU A 107 3.02 12.40 13.96
CA GLU A 107 1.89 13.28 13.63
C GLU A 107 0.89 12.54 12.73
N SER A 108 -0.37 12.99 12.69
CA SER A 108 -1.38 12.42 11.79
C SER A 108 -1.30 13.06 10.42
N ILE A 109 -0.49 12.45 9.55
CA ILE A 109 -0.22 12.93 8.20
C ILE A 109 -0.79 11.96 7.17
N TYR A 110 -1.48 12.55 6.20
CA TYR A 110 -1.98 11.93 4.98
C TYR A 110 -1.38 12.64 3.76
N LEU A 111 -0.68 11.91 2.89
CA LEU A 111 -0.08 12.44 1.66
C LEU A 111 -0.62 11.65 0.47
N GLY A 112 -1.03 12.33 -0.59
CA GLY A 112 -1.51 11.66 -1.80
C GLY A 112 -2.17 12.67 -2.74
N ASN A 113 -2.59 12.19 -3.91
CA ASN A 113 -3.33 13.01 -4.86
C ASN A 113 -4.73 12.43 -5.09
N ILE A 114 -5.70 13.34 -5.20
CA ILE A 114 -7.11 13.03 -5.42
C ILE A 114 -7.28 12.28 -6.74
N SER A 115 -6.90 12.88 -7.88
CA SER A 115 -6.74 12.23 -9.19
C SER A 115 -6.27 13.24 -10.23
N ASP A 116 -5.66 12.77 -11.31
CA ASP A 116 -5.29 13.53 -12.50
C ASP A 116 -6.44 13.64 -13.53
N LYS A 117 -7.53 12.87 -13.35
CA LYS A 117 -8.67 12.80 -14.28
C LYS A 117 -9.94 13.36 -13.66
N LEU A 118 -10.50 14.41 -14.27
CA LEU A 118 -11.75 15.04 -13.82
C LEU A 118 -12.91 14.04 -13.69
N GLY A 119 -13.04 13.08 -14.62
CA GLY A 119 -14.10 12.07 -14.55
C GLY A 119 -13.98 11.14 -13.34
N ALA A 120 -12.76 10.79 -12.94
CA ALA A 120 -12.53 10.02 -11.72
C ALA A 120 -12.88 10.85 -10.47
N VAL A 121 -12.65 12.16 -10.50
CA VAL A 121 -13.07 13.08 -9.42
C VAL A 121 -14.57 13.17 -9.27
N GLN A 122 -15.30 13.23 -10.37
CA GLN A 122 -16.75 13.25 -10.31
C GLN A 122 -17.33 11.92 -9.79
N TYR A 123 -16.68 10.79 -10.08
CA TYR A 123 -17.17 9.46 -9.71
C TYR A 123 -16.81 9.06 -8.26
N HIS A 124 -15.55 9.27 -7.84
CA HIS A 124 -15.05 8.86 -6.52
C HIS A 124 -15.07 9.99 -5.47
N GLY A 125 -15.33 11.23 -5.89
CA GLY A 125 -15.38 12.40 -5.02
C GLY A 125 -14.01 13.03 -4.76
N THR A 126 -13.89 13.79 -3.68
CA THR A 126 -12.66 14.50 -3.26
C THR A 126 -12.22 14.15 -1.84
N TYR A 127 -12.86 13.14 -1.24
CA TYR A 127 -12.74 12.85 0.19
C TYR A 127 -11.47 12.07 0.55
N TYR A 128 -10.82 11.43 -0.43
CA TYR A 128 -9.56 10.71 -0.27
C TYR A 128 -8.78 10.72 -1.59
N ALA A 129 -7.49 10.39 -1.52
CA ALA A 129 -6.58 10.18 -2.63
C ALA A 129 -6.85 8.82 -3.29
N TYR A 130 -7.56 8.82 -4.41
CA TYR A 130 -7.83 7.66 -5.27
C TYR A 130 -7.07 7.73 -6.60
N GLY A 131 -6.09 8.63 -6.72
CA GLY A 131 -5.22 8.64 -7.90
C GLY A 131 -4.35 7.38 -7.94
N GLY A 132 -4.09 6.85 -9.15
CA GLY A 132 -3.20 5.69 -9.36
C GLY A 132 -1.73 5.91 -8.96
N GLY A 133 -1.38 7.14 -8.52
CA GLY A 133 -0.10 7.45 -7.89
C GLY A 133 0.00 6.99 -6.42
N GLY A 134 -1.11 6.51 -5.84
CA GLY A 134 -1.16 6.03 -4.47
C GLY A 134 -1.20 7.13 -3.42
N PHE A 135 -1.20 6.69 -2.16
CA PHE A 135 -1.19 7.57 -0.99
C PHE A 135 -0.32 7.00 0.13
N LEU A 136 0.03 7.86 1.09
CA LEU A 136 0.82 7.51 2.25
C LEU A 136 0.14 7.96 3.54
N LEU A 137 0.28 7.11 4.55
CA LEU A 137 -0.11 7.40 5.93
C LEU A 137 1.13 7.34 6.82
N SER A 138 1.28 8.35 7.66
CA SER A 138 2.13 8.27 8.85
C SER A 138 1.70 7.13 9.76
N ARG A 139 2.62 6.57 10.55
CA ARG A 139 2.33 5.51 11.53
C ARG A 139 1.16 5.88 12.44
N THR A 140 1.12 7.09 12.99
CA THR A 140 0.05 7.51 13.90
C THR A 140 -1.31 7.53 13.21
N LEU A 141 -1.38 7.99 11.96
CA LEU A 141 -2.65 7.99 11.22
C LEU A 141 -3.06 6.56 10.81
N ALA A 142 -2.12 5.73 10.37
CA ALA A 142 -2.39 4.33 10.02
C ALA A 142 -2.97 3.55 11.21
N LEU A 143 -2.40 3.72 12.41
CA LEU A 143 -2.93 3.11 13.65
C LEU A 143 -4.38 3.53 13.88
N ARG A 144 -4.64 4.84 13.84
CA ARG A 144 -5.99 5.37 14.09
C ARG A 144 -6.98 4.83 13.07
N ALA A 145 -6.62 4.86 11.78
CA ALA A 145 -7.47 4.38 10.70
C ALA A 145 -7.71 2.87 10.78
N ALA A 146 -6.73 2.07 11.20
CA ALA A 146 -6.88 0.62 11.34
C ALA A 146 -7.74 0.17 12.55
N GLN A 147 -8.10 1.08 13.44
CA GLN A 147 -8.95 0.83 14.60
C GLN A 147 -10.44 1.12 14.35
N TYR A 148 -10.77 1.73 13.20
CA TYR A 148 -12.13 1.92 12.71
C TYR A 148 -12.50 0.80 11.74
#